data_AF-A0A368DW61-F1
#
_entry.id   AF-A0A368DW61-F1
#
_cell.length_a   1.000
_cell.length_b   1.000
_cell.length_c   1.000
_cell.angle_alpha   90.00
_cell.angle_beta   90.00
_cell.angle_gamma   90.00
#
_symmetry.space_group_name_H-M   'P 1'
#
loop_
_entity.id
_entity.type
_entity.pdbx_description
1 polymer ?
#
loop_
_entity_poly.entity_id
_entity_poly.type
_entity_poly.pdbx_seq_one_letter_code
_entity_poly.pdbx_strand_id
1 'polypeptide(L)'
;MKNKITYILASAIIFSSCDVLNEAAQQAENIVNSNNNNTETQNPLTNAEVISGLREALNIGIENSVKSTSVVDGFMNNSEIRLPFPPDAEKVKEKALDFGLDNQVDKFETTLNRAAEEASKEALPIFINAIKNMTVQDGFAILNGGNGAATEYLKNQTRAQLKEAFMPKVKDAISKVKLTDYWNPIISKYNTYAKLRGLDEVNPDLDEFVTEKAIDGLFHMVKKEEDKIRLDPMARVTDLLNRVFGSLNN
;
A
#
# COMPACT_ATOMS: atom_id res chain seq x y z
N MET A 1 0.22 95.43 -5.24
CA MET A 1 1.28 94.53 -5.72
C MET A 1 1.84 93.72 -4.55
N LYS A 2 1.44 92.44 -4.42
CA LYS A 2 2.08 91.42 -3.59
C LYS A 2 1.47 90.07 -3.98
N ASN A 3 2.12 89.41 -4.94
CA ASN A 3 1.78 88.06 -5.38
C ASN A 3 2.21 87.09 -4.28
N LYS A 4 1.26 86.32 -3.73
CA LYS A 4 1.57 85.17 -2.88
C LYS A 4 1.43 83.91 -3.72
N ILE A 5 2.58 83.36 -4.12
CA ILE A 5 2.72 82.07 -4.80
C ILE A 5 2.83 81.02 -3.69
N THR A 6 1.79 80.19 -3.56
CA THR A 6 1.79 79.04 -2.65
C THR A 6 2.31 77.83 -3.41
N TYR A 7 3.45 77.30 -2.99
CA TYR A 7 4.02 76.05 -3.51
C TYR A 7 3.34 74.85 -2.84
N ILE A 8 2.63 74.03 -3.61
CA ILE A 8 2.17 72.71 -3.17
C ILE A 8 3.18 71.67 -3.68
N LEU A 9 3.86 71.04 -2.74
CA LEU A 9 4.82 69.97 -2.95
C LEU A 9 4.03 68.68 -3.28
N ALA A 10 3.98 68.29 -4.55
CA ALA A 10 3.41 67.02 -4.97
C ALA A 10 4.46 65.91 -4.78
N SER A 11 4.23 65.03 -3.80
CA SER A 11 5.03 63.83 -3.57
C SER A 11 4.57 62.73 -4.53
N ALA A 12 5.42 62.38 -5.49
CA ALA A 12 5.21 61.26 -6.41
C ALA A 12 5.64 59.95 -5.74
N ILE A 13 4.66 59.10 -5.40
CA ILE A 13 4.90 57.72 -5.01
C ILE A 13 4.73 56.86 -6.27
N ILE A 14 5.83 56.38 -6.81
CA ILE A 14 5.87 55.38 -7.88
C ILE A 14 6.10 54.03 -7.19
N PHE A 15 5.07 53.19 -7.11
CA PHE A 15 5.23 51.76 -6.85
C PHE A 15 5.11 51.01 -8.17
N SER A 16 6.26 50.60 -8.71
CA SER A 16 6.37 49.61 -9.78
C SER A 16 6.37 48.22 -9.17
N SER A 17 5.37 47.40 -9.47
CA SER A 17 5.48 45.93 -9.48
C SER A 17 4.25 45.36 -10.20
N CYS A 18 4.38 45.20 -11.51
CA CYS A 18 3.45 44.45 -12.36
C CYS A 18 4.25 43.43 -13.17
N ASP A 19 4.78 42.41 -12.50
CA ASP A 19 5.42 41.26 -13.17
C ASP A 19 4.62 39.96 -12.99
N VAL A 20 3.48 39.96 -12.29
CA VAL A 20 2.67 38.74 -12.06
C VAL A 20 1.51 38.58 -13.06
N LEU A 21 1.21 39.61 -13.87
CA LEU A 21 0.11 39.58 -14.85
C LEU A 21 0.54 39.16 -16.26
N ASN A 22 1.84 39.19 -16.57
CA ASN A 22 2.32 38.87 -17.91
C ASN A 22 2.47 37.36 -18.15
N GLU A 23 2.64 36.57 -17.08
CA GLU A 23 2.68 35.10 -17.15
C GLU A 23 1.27 34.49 -17.34
N ALA A 24 0.24 35.14 -16.80
CA ALA A 24 -1.16 34.75 -17.00
C ALA A 24 -1.68 35.08 -18.41
N ALA A 25 -1.17 36.15 -19.03
CA ALA A 25 -1.58 36.57 -20.37
C ALA A 25 -1.04 35.66 -21.48
N GLN A 26 0.16 35.08 -21.33
CA GLN A 26 0.75 34.16 -22.31
C GLN A 26 0.08 32.78 -22.33
N GLN A 27 -0.60 32.38 -21.25
CA GLN A 27 -1.44 31.18 -21.27
C GLN A 27 -2.76 31.40 -22.02
N ALA A 28 -3.27 32.64 -22.11
CA ALA A 28 -4.52 32.94 -22.80
C ALA A 28 -4.38 33.01 -24.33
N GLU A 29 -3.24 33.48 -24.87
CA GLU A 29 -3.04 33.56 -26.32
C GLU A 29 -2.86 32.19 -26.99
N ASN A 30 -2.34 31.20 -26.27
CA ASN A 30 -2.25 29.82 -26.77
C ASN A 30 -3.62 29.10 -26.83
N ILE A 31 -4.62 29.58 -26.08
CA ILE A 31 -5.98 29.01 -26.06
C ILE A 31 -6.81 29.49 -27.27
N VAL A 32 -6.53 30.69 -27.80
CA VAL A 32 -7.34 31.29 -28.89
C VAL A 32 -6.92 30.81 -30.28
N ASN A 33 -5.68 30.34 -30.47
CA ASN A 33 -5.19 29.87 -31.78
C ASN A 33 -5.44 28.37 -32.07
N SER A 34 -6.13 27.63 -31.19
CA SER A 34 -6.38 26.19 -31.35
C SER A 34 -7.75 25.85 -32.00
N ASN A 35 -8.33 26.75 -32.78
CA ASN A 35 -9.55 26.48 -33.54
C ASN A 35 -9.25 26.33 -35.03
N ASN A 36 -8.73 25.16 -35.42
CA ASN A 36 -8.97 24.49 -36.71
C ASN A 36 -7.99 23.32 -36.83
N ASN A 37 -8.39 22.14 -36.35
CA ASN A 37 -8.20 20.84 -37.01
C ASN A 37 -8.76 19.74 -36.08
N ASN A 38 -9.78 19.03 -36.56
CA ASN A 38 -10.31 17.82 -35.95
C ASN A 38 -9.28 16.70 -36.01
N THR A 39 -8.42 16.66 -35.00
CA THR A 39 -7.70 15.49 -34.53
C THR A 39 -7.85 15.54 -33.01
N GLU A 40 -8.35 14.48 -32.40
CA GLU A 40 -8.46 14.33 -30.94
C GLU A 40 -7.05 14.29 -30.31
N THR A 41 -6.35 15.41 -30.31
CA THR A 41 -5.18 15.64 -29.47
C THR A 41 -5.69 15.81 -28.06
N GLN A 42 -5.83 14.68 -27.36
CA GLN A 42 -5.99 14.61 -25.92
C GLN A 42 -5.03 15.62 -25.27
N ASN A 43 -5.57 16.57 -24.50
CA ASN A 43 -4.75 17.54 -23.76
C ASN A 43 -3.68 16.77 -22.95
N PRO A 44 -2.40 17.21 -23.00
CA PRO A 44 -1.34 16.57 -22.25
C PRO A 44 -1.71 16.55 -20.76
N LEU A 45 -1.53 15.39 -20.12
CA LEU A 45 -1.85 15.22 -18.71
C LEU A 45 -1.07 16.22 -17.86
N THR A 46 -1.78 16.91 -16.98
CA THR A 46 -1.14 17.75 -15.97
C THR A 46 -0.55 16.88 -14.86
N ASN A 47 0.50 17.38 -14.19
CA ASN A 47 1.07 16.71 -13.02
C ASN A 47 0.01 16.44 -11.94
N ALA A 48 -0.96 17.34 -11.79
CA ALA A 48 -2.05 17.18 -10.82
C ALA A 48 -2.99 16.02 -11.16
N GLU A 49 -3.32 15.84 -12.45
CA GLU A 49 -4.15 14.71 -12.93
C GLU A 49 -3.43 13.38 -12.74
N VAL A 50 -2.15 13.31 -13.11
CA VAL A 50 -1.31 12.10 -12.93
C VAL A 50 -1.31 11.66 -11.47
N ILE A 51 -1.01 12.58 -10.57
CA ILE A 51 -0.90 12.27 -9.14
C ILE A 51 -2.25 11.90 -8.55
N SER A 52 -3.32 12.61 -8.92
CA SER A 52 -4.66 12.32 -8.41
C SER A 52 -5.16 10.96 -8.89
N GLY A 53 -4.95 10.65 -10.18
CA GLY A 53 -5.30 9.34 -10.74
C GLY A 53 -4.50 8.21 -10.10
N LEU A 54 -3.21 8.42 -9.87
CA LEU A 54 -2.40 7.41 -9.19
C LEU A 54 -2.87 7.16 -7.75
N ARG A 55 -3.20 8.22 -6.99
CA ARG A 55 -3.75 8.06 -5.63
C ARG A 55 -5.09 7.33 -5.64
N GLU A 56 -5.95 7.63 -6.60
CA GLU A 56 -7.22 6.93 -6.79
C GLU A 56 -6.99 5.44 -7.07
N ALA A 57 -6.09 5.10 -8.00
CA ALA A 57 -5.71 3.71 -8.30
C ALA A 57 -5.21 2.98 -7.08
N LEU A 58 -4.31 3.62 -6.32
CA LEU A 58 -3.76 3.08 -5.10
C LEU A 58 -4.84 2.83 -4.06
N ASN A 59 -5.76 3.78 -3.85
CA ASN A 59 -6.86 3.62 -2.91
C ASN A 59 -7.78 2.45 -3.29
N ILE A 60 -8.12 2.29 -4.58
CA ILE A 60 -8.92 1.16 -5.04
C ILE A 60 -8.19 -0.17 -4.81
N GLY A 61 -6.90 -0.24 -5.17
CA GLY A 61 -6.11 -1.45 -5.01
C GLY A 61 -5.94 -1.87 -3.55
N ILE A 62 -5.68 -0.92 -2.65
CA ILE A 62 -5.57 -1.22 -1.21
C ILE A 62 -6.91 -1.56 -0.57
N GLU A 63 -8.02 -0.93 -0.99
CA GLU A 63 -9.36 -1.27 -0.51
C GLU A 63 -9.74 -2.70 -0.90
N ASN A 64 -9.52 -3.07 -2.17
CA ASN A 64 -9.77 -4.43 -2.65
C ASN A 64 -8.89 -5.45 -1.92
N SER A 65 -7.61 -5.14 -1.77
CA SER A 65 -6.64 -6.02 -1.12
C SER A 65 -7.02 -6.26 0.34
N VAL A 66 -7.21 -5.20 1.13
CA VAL A 66 -7.62 -5.31 2.54
C VAL A 66 -8.97 -6.02 2.67
N LYS A 67 -9.95 -5.71 1.81
CA LYS A 67 -11.25 -6.40 1.82
C LYS A 67 -11.08 -7.90 1.56
N SER A 68 -10.23 -8.29 0.62
CA SER A 68 -10.02 -9.70 0.28
C SER A 68 -9.29 -10.47 1.38
N THR A 69 -8.38 -9.82 2.11
CA THR A 69 -7.55 -10.47 3.13
C THR A 69 -8.13 -10.42 4.54
N SER A 70 -9.05 -9.48 4.82
CA SER A 70 -9.63 -9.28 6.15
C SER A 70 -10.95 -10.01 6.42
N VAL A 71 -11.51 -10.63 5.39
CA VAL A 71 -12.74 -11.43 5.51
C VAL A 71 -12.44 -12.83 6.02
N VAL A 72 -13.46 -13.45 6.62
CA VAL A 72 -13.44 -14.87 6.95
C VAL A 72 -13.08 -15.68 5.69
N ASP A 73 -12.02 -16.46 5.79
CA ASP A 73 -11.43 -17.32 4.77
C ASP A 73 -10.65 -16.57 3.68
N GLY A 74 -10.44 -15.27 3.86
CA GLY A 74 -9.62 -14.46 2.96
C GLY A 74 -8.18 -14.96 2.84
N PHE A 75 -7.61 -15.44 3.95
CA PHE A 75 -6.34 -16.15 3.94
C PHE A 75 -6.55 -17.65 3.75
N MET A 76 -7.45 -18.26 4.52
CA MET A 76 -7.59 -19.72 4.57
C MET A 76 -7.89 -20.37 3.21
N ASN A 77 -8.75 -19.73 2.39
CA ASN A 77 -9.15 -20.25 1.08
C ASN A 77 -8.32 -19.68 -0.09
N ASN A 78 -7.33 -18.82 0.18
CA ASN A 78 -6.48 -18.24 -0.85
C ASN A 78 -5.09 -18.90 -0.84
N SER A 79 -4.84 -19.82 -1.77
CA SER A 79 -3.59 -20.57 -1.84
C SER A 79 -2.33 -19.72 -2.03
N GLU A 80 -2.46 -18.47 -2.50
CA GLU A 80 -1.33 -17.57 -2.71
C GLU A 80 -0.83 -16.93 -1.41
N ILE A 81 -1.71 -16.80 -0.41
CA ILE A 81 -1.40 -16.09 0.85
C ILE A 81 -1.70 -16.91 2.09
N ARG A 82 -2.39 -18.06 1.97
CA ARG A 82 -2.72 -18.97 3.08
C ARG A 82 -1.47 -19.18 3.92
N LEU A 83 -1.59 -18.92 5.22
CA LEU A 83 -0.48 -19.11 6.13
C LEU A 83 -0.16 -20.61 6.20
N PRO A 84 1.06 -21.01 5.82
CA PRO A 84 1.49 -22.38 6.01
C PRO A 84 1.71 -22.62 7.51
N PHE A 85 1.87 -23.89 7.86
CA PHE A 85 2.54 -24.19 9.12
C PHE A 85 3.92 -23.50 9.16
N PRO A 86 4.38 -23.04 10.34
CA PRO A 86 5.76 -22.62 10.48
C PRO A 86 6.67 -23.74 9.96
N PRO A 87 7.72 -23.45 9.16
CA PRO A 87 8.58 -24.49 8.56
C PRO A 87 9.12 -25.51 9.58
N ASP A 88 9.28 -25.04 10.79
CA ASP A 88 9.82 -25.77 11.93
C ASP A 88 8.78 -26.64 12.64
N ALA A 89 7.52 -26.49 12.27
CA ALA A 89 6.35 -27.23 12.71
C ALA A 89 6.02 -28.42 11.81
N GLU A 90 6.61 -28.49 10.62
CA GLU A 90 6.13 -29.42 9.60
C GLU A 90 6.26 -30.87 10.06
N LYS A 91 7.35 -31.22 10.74
CA LYS A 91 7.53 -32.56 11.34
C LYS A 91 6.54 -32.86 12.47
N VAL A 92 6.11 -31.83 13.19
CA VAL A 92 5.12 -31.94 14.27
C VAL A 92 3.75 -32.19 13.68
N LYS A 93 3.40 -31.45 12.63
CA LYS A 93 2.20 -31.66 11.83
C LYS A 93 2.15 -33.09 11.29
N GLU A 94 3.21 -33.56 10.62
CA GLU A 94 3.29 -34.93 10.09
C GLU A 94 3.03 -35.98 11.18
N LYS A 95 3.68 -35.86 12.34
CA LYS A 95 3.47 -36.79 13.45
C LYS A 95 2.08 -36.72 14.08
N ALA A 96 1.48 -35.53 14.13
CA ALA A 96 0.11 -35.36 14.59
C ALA A 96 -0.87 -36.06 13.64
N LEU A 97 -0.67 -35.95 12.33
CA LEU A 97 -1.46 -36.66 11.33
C LEU A 97 -1.27 -38.18 11.43
N ASP A 98 -0.05 -38.67 11.60
CA ASP A 98 0.23 -40.11 11.81
C ASP A 98 -0.56 -40.69 13.02
N PHE A 99 -0.86 -39.86 14.01
CA PHE A 99 -1.57 -40.24 15.24
C PHE A 99 -3.08 -39.97 15.18
N GLY A 100 -3.62 -39.56 14.01
CA GLY A 100 -5.05 -39.28 13.83
C GLY A 100 -5.51 -37.99 14.50
N LEU A 101 -4.62 -37.01 14.65
CA LEU A 101 -4.90 -35.69 15.24
C LEU A 101 -5.22 -34.64 14.19
N ASP A 102 -5.89 -35.04 13.10
CA ASP A 102 -6.26 -34.19 11.96
C ASP A 102 -7.01 -32.93 12.41
N ASN A 103 -7.98 -33.08 13.32
CA ASN A 103 -8.78 -31.97 13.85
C ASN A 103 -7.93 -30.91 14.58
N GLN A 104 -6.85 -31.32 15.24
CA GLN A 104 -5.96 -30.41 15.96
C GLN A 104 -5.06 -29.65 14.98
N VAL A 105 -4.58 -30.34 13.94
CA VAL A 105 -3.83 -29.75 12.83
C VAL A 105 -4.68 -28.72 12.09
N ASP A 106 -5.92 -29.08 11.73
CA ASP A 106 -6.85 -28.17 11.05
C ASP A 106 -7.20 -26.96 11.90
N LYS A 107 -7.41 -27.15 13.20
CA LYS A 107 -7.66 -26.05 14.14
C LYS A 107 -6.46 -25.12 14.29
N PHE A 108 -5.25 -25.66 14.25
CA PHE A 108 -4.01 -24.89 14.26
C PHE A 108 -3.94 -24.01 13.01
N GLU A 109 -4.02 -24.60 11.81
CA GLU A 109 -3.96 -23.84 10.55
C GLU A 109 -5.06 -22.79 10.47
N THR A 110 -6.28 -23.16 10.82
CA THR A 110 -7.42 -22.25 10.83
C THR A 110 -7.12 -21.06 11.72
N THR A 111 -6.54 -21.27 12.91
CA THR A 111 -6.22 -20.14 13.80
C THR A 111 -5.18 -19.22 13.19
N LEU A 112 -4.09 -19.74 12.63
CA LEU A 112 -3.06 -18.87 12.03
C LEU A 112 -3.67 -17.98 10.95
N ASN A 113 -4.50 -18.57 10.09
CA ASN A 113 -5.18 -17.85 9.03
C ASN A 113 -6.21 -16.84 9.58
N ARG A 114 -6.99 -17.19 10.62
CA ARG A 114 -7.89 -16.23 11.31
C ARG A 114 -7.14 -15.07 11.94
N ALA A 115 -5.96 -15.32 12.51
CA ALA A 115 -5.12 -14.29 13.10
C ALA A 115 -4.64 -13.29 12.03
N ALA A 116 -4.24 -13.78 10.86
CA ALA A 116 -3.86 -12.95 9.71
C ALA A 116 -5.06 -12.14 9.15
N GLU A 117 -6.24 -12.77 9.06
CA GLU A 117 -7.48 -12.11 8.63
C GLU A 117 -7.88 -10.98 9.59
N GLU A 118 -7.84 -11.25 10.90
CA GLU A 118 -8.17 -10.25 11.91
C GLU A 118 -7.18 -9.08 11.92
N ALA A 119 -5.88 -9.37 11.83
CA ALA A 119 -4.84 -8.36 11.78
C ALA A 119 -4.98 -7.45 10.54
N SER A 120 -5.33 -8.03 9.39
CA SER A 120 -5.47 -7.30 8.12
C SER A 120 -6.54 -6.21 8.14
N LYS A 121 -7.51 -6.28 9.06
CA LYS A 121 -8.53 -5.23 9.26
C LYS A 121 -7.93 -3.88 9.64
N GLU A 122 -6.76 -3.86 10.26
CA GLU A 122 -6.09 -2.64 10.74
C GLU A 122 -5.33 -1.90 9.62
N ALA A 123 -5.14 -2.51 8.45
CA ALA A 123 -4.24 -2.00 7.42
C ALA A 123 -4.77 -0.78 6.66
N LEU A 124 -6.08 -0.70 6.43
CA LEU A 124 -6.69 0.33 5.59
C LEU A 124 -6.33 1.77 5.99
N PRO A 125 -6.50 2.21 7.26
CA PRO A 125 -6.13 3.57 7.65
C PRO A 125 -4.63 3.87 7.50
N ILE A 126 -3.76 2.86 7.66
CA ILE A 126 -2.30 3.02 7.51
C ILE A 126 -1.96 3.31 6.05
N PHE A 127 -2.52 2.54 5.10
CA PHE A 127 -2.30 2.78 3.68
C PHE A 127 -2.86 4.12 3.21
N ILE A 128 -4.10 4.46 3.61
CA ILE A 128 -4.70 5.75 3.24
C ILE A 128 -3.82 6.91 3.68
N ASN A 129 -3.24 6.84 4.89
CA ASN A 129 -2.34 7.88 5.38
C ASN A 129 -1.03 7.94 4.56
N ALA A 130 -0.45 6.81 4.16
CA ALA A 130 0.73 6.80 3.29
C ALA A 130 0.43 7.42 1.91
N ILE A 131 -0.71 7.08 1.30
CA ILE A 131 -1.14 7.63 0.00
C ILE A 131 -1.39 9.14 0.08
N LYS A 132 -1.97 9.63 1.18
CA LYS A 132 -2.16 11.07 1.43
C LYS A 132 -0.84 11.82 1.53
N ASN A 133 0.18 11.20 2.15
CA ASN A 133 1.50 11.79 2.32
C ASN A 133 2.44 11.59 1.13
N MET A 134 1.99 10.92 0.07
CA MET A 134 2.77 10.70 -1.16
C MET A 134 3.09 12.02 -1.84
N THR A 135 4.36 12.26 -2.16
CA THR A 135 4.80 13.46 -2.88
C THR A 135 4.52 13.35 -4.38
N VAL A 136 4.70 14.46 -5.11
CA VAL A 136 4.61 14.46 -6.58
C VAL A 136 5.73 13.59 -7.17
N GLN A 137 6.92 13.67 -6.60
CA GLN A 137 8.09 12.89 -7.01
C GLN A 137 7.84 11.38 -6.83
N ASP A 138 7.27 10.97 -5.69
CA ASP A 138 6.90 9.57 -5.44
C ASP A 138 5.91 9.08 -6.49
N GLY A 139 4.90 9.89 -6.81
CA GLY A 139 3.89 9.49 -7.79
C GLY A 139 4.47 9.29 -9.20
N PHE A 140 5.41 10.14 -9.63
CA PHE A 140 6.12 9.91 -10.90
C PHE A 140 7.07 8.72 -10.84
N ALA A 141 7.72 8.47 -9.70
CA ALA A 141 8.55 7.28 -9.52
C ALA A 141 7.71 6.00 -9.63
N ILE A 142 6.52 5.99 -9.04
CA ILE A 142 5.59 4.87 -9.15
C ILE A 142 5.09 4.71 -10.59
N LEU A 143 4.65 5.80 -11.23
CA LEU A 143 4.13 5.74 -12.61
C LEU A 143 5.15 5.08 -13.55
N ASN A 144 6.40 5.54 -13.47
CA ASN A 144 7.49 5.11 -14.35
C ASN A 144 8.19 3.81 -13.88
N GLY A 145 7.98 3.36 -12.65
CA GLY A 145 8.67 2.21 -12.05
C GLY A 145 8.16 0.84 -12.51
N GLY A 146 7.07 0.78 -13.27
CA GLY A 146 6.49 -0.47 -13.75
C GLY A 146 5.76 -1.28 -12.66
N ASN A 147 5.56 -2.58 -12.94
CA ASN A 147 4.76 -3.48 -12.11
C ASN A 147 5.34 -3.64 -10.69
N GLY A 148 4.48 -3.42 -9.68
CA GLY A 148 4.87 -3.47 -8.26
C GLY A 148 5.52 -2.21 -7.70
N ALA A 149 5.73 -1.15 -8.49
CA ALA A 149 6.38 0.06 -8.00
C ALA A 149 5.57 0.74 -6.88
N ALA A 150 4.25 0.73 -7.00
CA ALA A 150 3.36 1.31 -5.99
C ALA A 150 3.35 0.45 -4.71
N THR A 151 3.38 -0.88 -4.88
CA THR A 151 3.47 -1.85 -3.78
C THR A 151 4.76 -1.67 -3.00
N GLU A 152 5.90 -1.54 -3.68
CA GLU A 152 7.20 -1.35 -3.04
C GLU A 152 7.27 -0.02 -2.29
N TYR A 153 6.72 1.04 -2.88
CA TYR A 153 6.56 2.32 -2.18
C TYR A 153 5.75 2.14 -0.89
N LEU A 154 4.55 1.57 -0.96
CA LEU A 154 3.68 1.37 0.20
C LEU A 154 4.36 0.49 1.25
N LYS A 155 5.05 -0.58 0.84
CA LYS A 155 5.80 -1.46 1.74
C LYS A 155 6.84 -0.69 2.53
N ASN A 156 7.64 0.13 1.86
CA ASN A 156 8.66 0.96 2.51
C ASN A 156 8.07 2.00 3.47
N GLN A 157 6.88 2.55 3.15
CA GLN A 157 6.25 3.58 3.98
C GLN A 157 5.42 3.04 5.16
N THR A 158 4.96 1.78 5.10
CA THR A 158 3.92 1.30 6.02
C THR A 158 4.27 0.02 6.78
N ARG A 159 5.30 -0.74 6.38
CA ARG A 159 5.57 -2.07 6.97
C ARG A 159 5.75 -2.01 8.49
N ALA A 160 6.44 -1.00 9.01
CA ALA A 160 6.65 -0.85 10.44
C ALA A 160 5.33 -0.60 11.20
N GLN A 161 4.50 0.31 10.70
CA GLN A 161 3.19 0.63 11.30
C GLN A 161 2.22 -0.57 11.19
N LEU A 162 2.26 -1.30 10.08
CA LEU A 162 1.48 -2.53 9.91
C LEU A 162 1.89 -3.56 10.96
N LYS A 163 3.19 -3.79 11.16
CA LYS A 163 3.69 -4.71 12.18
C LYS A 163 3.23 -4.32 13.58
N GLU A 164 3.34 -3.04 13.93
CA GLU A 164 2.89 -2.51 15.22
C GLU A 164 1.38 -2.72 15.43
N ALA A 165 0.57 -2.50 14.39
CA ALA A 165 -0.89 -2.67 14.46
C ALA A 165 -1.33 -4.15 14.45
N PHE A 166 -0.63 -5.01 13.71
CA PHE A 166 -0.99 -6.41 13.50
C PHE A 166 -0.64 -7.26 14.71
N MET A 167 0.54 -7.06 15.28
CA MET A 167 1.07 -7.86 16.39
C MET A 167 0.08 -8.07 17.56
N PRO A 168 -0.61 -7.04 18.10
CA PRO A 168 -1.57 -7.26 19.19
C PRO A 168 -2.80 -8.07 18.76
N LYS A 169 -3.24 -7.97 17.49
CA LYS A 169 -4.39 -8.75 16.97
C LYS A 169 -4.03 -10.21 16.78
N VAL A 170 -2.83 -10.45 16.27
CA VAL A 170 -2.27 -11.80 16.13
C VAL A 170 -2.13 -12.47 17.50
N LYS A 171 -1.57 -11.76 18.48
CA LYS A 171 -1.45 -12.22 19.88
C LYS A 171 -2.79 -12.59 20.50
N ASP A 172 -3.80 -11.73 20.33
CA ASP A 172 -5.15 -12.01 20.84
C ASP A 172 -5.76 -13.25 20.17
N ALA A 173 -5.60 -13.41 18.86
CA ALA A 173 -6.10 -14.58 18.13
C ALA A 173 -5.41 -15.89 18.55
N ILE A 174 -4.08 -15.89 18.66
CA ILE A 174 -3.28 -17.07 19.04
C ILE A 174 -3.53 -17.47 20.50
N SER A 175 -3.60 -16.49 21.41
CA SER A 175 -3.80 -16.75 22.84
C SER A 175 -5.16 -17.37 23.16
N LYS A 176 -6.23 -17.01 22.43
CA LYS A 176 -7.58 -17.58 22.60
C LYS A 176 -7.64 -19.10 22.45
N VAL A 177 -6.72 -19.68 21.69
CA VAL A 177 -6.70 -21.11 21.37
C VAL A 177 -5.57 -21.86 22.06
N LYS A 178 -4.84 -21.20 22.97
CA LYS A 178 -3.73 -21.76 23.74
C LYS A 178 -2.68 -22.45 22.86
N LEU A 179 -2.51 -21.96 21.64
CA LEU A 179 -1.60 -22.55 20.67
C LEU A 179 -0.14 -22.50 21.12
N THR A 180 0.24 -21.42 21.78
CA THR A 180 1.55 -21.22 22.39
C THR A 180 1.88 -22.28 23.45
N ASP A 181 0.88 -22.78 24.19
CA ASP A 181 1.07 -23.84 25.20
C ASP A 181 1.54 -25.17 24.58
N TYR A 182 1.10 -25.46 23.36
CA TYR A 182 1.50 -26.67 22.62
C TYR A 182 2.76 -26.46 21.78
N TRP A 183 2.94 -25.24 21.26
CA TRP A 183 3.98 -24.91 20.30
C TRP A 183 5.34 -24.66 20.94
N ASN A 184 5.39 -23.85 22.01
CA ASN A 184 6.63 -23.43 22.66
C ASN A 184 7.48 -24.63 23.17
N PRO A 185 6.90 -25.67 23.80
CA PRO A 185 7.67 -26.82 24.28
C PRO A 185 8.30 -27.64 23.15
N ILE A 186 7.64 -27.71 21.99
CA ILE A 186 8.10 -28.53 20.86
C ILE A 186 9.28 -27.84 20.17
N ILE A 187 9.15 -26.53 19.90
CA ILE A 187 10.25 -25.73 19.36
C ILE A 187 11.42 -25.67 20.32
N SER A 188 11.20 -25.50 21.62
CA SER A 188 12.30 -25.47 22.61
C SER A 188 13.11 -26.77 22.60
N LYS A 189 12.44 -27.92 22.48
CA LYS A 189 13.09 -29.24 22.36
C LYS A 189 13.82 -29.38 21.02
N TYR A 190 13.22 -28.97 19.92
CA TYR A 190 13.87 -28.98 18.61
C TYR A 190 15.10 -28.08 18.59
N ASN A 191 15.02 -26.83 19.05
CA ASN A 191 16.16 -25.90 19.09
C ASN A 191 17.30 -26.41 19.97
N THR A 192 16.98 -27.08 21.08
CA THR A 192 17.98 -27.78 21.90
C THR A 192 18.69 -28.88 21.11
N TYR A 193 17.94 -29.67 20.34
CA TYR A 193 18.47 -30.72 19.47
C TYR A 193 19.26 -30.16 18.27
N ALA A 194 18.74 -29.12 17.61
CA ALA A 194 19.34 -28.44 16.47
C ALA A 194 20.70 -27.84 16.86
N LYS A 195 20.76 -27.14 18.01
CA LYS A 195 21.99 -26.62 18.60
C LYS A 195 23.02 -27.72 18.90
N LEU A 196 22.57 -28.88 19.38
CA LEU A 196 23.45 -30.04 19.62
C LEU A 196 24.01 -30.64 18.32
N ARG A 197 23.32 -30.43 17.18
CA ARG A 197 23.66 -31.01 15.87
C ARG A 197 24.20 -29.99 14.86
N GLY A 198 24.33 -28.72 15.23
CA GLY A 198 24.75 -27.64 14.34
C GLY A 198 23.76 -27.35 13.22
N LEU A 199 22.46 -27.57 13.46
CA LEU A 199 21.37 -27.21 12.54
C LEU A 199 20.84 -25.81 12.87
N ASP A 200 20.21 -25.16 11.90
CA ASP A 200 19.59 -23.84 12.09
C ASP A 200 18.48 -23.88 13.15
N GLU A 201 18.49 -22.86 14.03
CA GLU A 201 17.47 -22.67 15.05
C GLU A 201 16.19 -22.06 14.45
N VAL A 202 15.08 -22.45 15.03
CA VAL A 202 13.72 -22.02 14.69
C VAL A 202 13.39 -20.75 15.46
N ASN A 203 12.69 -19.80 14.83
CA ASN A 203 12.06 -18.71 15.59
C ASN A 203 10.85 -19.26 16.39
N PRO A 204 10.91 -19.28 17.73
CA PRO A 204 9.80 -19.78 18.55
C PRO A 204 8.59 -18.85 18.56
N ASP A 205 8.75 -17.61 18.10
CA ASP A 205 7.71 -16.59 18.18
C ASP A 205 6.69 -16.76 17.06
N LEU A 206 5.62 -17.51 17.36
CA LEU A 206 4.49 -17.71 16.46
C LEU A 206 3.77 -16.39 16.15
N ASP A 207 3.77 -15.43 17.08
CA ASP A 207 3.11 -14.14 16.88
C ASP A 207 3.84 -13.33 15.81
N GLU A 208 5.18 -13.30 15.90
CA GLU A 208 6.05 -12.69 14.89
C GLU A 208 5.90 -13.37 13.52
N PHE A 209 5.93 -14.70 13.47
CA PHE A 209 5.77 -15.46 12.22
C PHE A 209 4.44 -15.12 11.52
N VAL A 210 3.32 -15.19 12.25
CA VAL A 210 2.00 -14.91 11.70
C VAL A 210 1.87 -13.45 11.28
N THR A 211 2.42 -12.52 12.07
CA THR A 211 2.41 -11.09 11.76
C THR A 211 3.14 -10.81 10.43
N GLU A 212 4.36 -11.30 10.28
CA GLU A 212 5.16 -11.09 9.07
C GLU A 212 4.49 -11.75 7.85
N LYS A 213 3.95 -12.97 8.00
CA LYS A 213 3.22 -13.66 6.90
C LYS A 213 1.92 -12.97 6.52
N ALA A 214 1.18 -12.42 7.48
CA ALA A 214 -0.02 -11.65 7.21
C ALA A 214 0.31 -10.37 6.42
N ILE A 215 1.37 -9.66 6.80
CA ILE A 215 1.85 -8.47 6.08
C ILE A 215 2.31 -8.83 4.67
N ASP A 216 3.10 -9.90 4.51
CA ASP A 216 3.59 -10.34 3.21
C ASP A 216 2.43 -10.77 2.30
N GLY A 217 1.46 -11.51 2.81
CA GLY A 217 0.25 -11.90 2.08
C GLY A 217 -0.60 -10.69 1.67
N LEU A 218 -0.74 -9.70 2.56
CA LEU A 218 -1.42 -8.45 2.22
C LEU A 218 -0.71 -7.71 1.09
N PHE A 219 0.62 -7.56 1.14
CA PHE A 219 1.37 -6.92 0.05
C PHE A 219 1.35 -7.71 -1.25
N HIS A 220 1.28 -9.05 -1.18
CA HIS A 220 1.06 -9.89 -2.36
C HIS A 220 -0.27 -9.54 -3.05
N MET A 221 -1.35 -9.37 -2.28
CA MET A 221 -2.65 -8.94 -2.83
C MET A 221 -2.61 -7.51 -3.36
N VAL A 222 -1.93 -6.59 -2.68
CA VAL A 222 -1.73 -5.20 -3.17
C VAL A 222 -1.00 -5.20 -4.51
N LYS A 223 0.05 -6.01 -4.66
CA LYS A 223 0.77 -6.15 -5.93
C LYS A 223 -0.14 -6.66 -7.03
N LYS A 224 -0.98 -7.66 -6.72
CA LYS A 224 -1.91 -8.25 -7.68
C LYS A 224 -2.94 -7.22 -8.18
N GLU A 225 -3.48 -6.40 -7.29
CA GLU A 225 -4.39 -5.31 -7.68
C GLU A 225 -3.68 -4.18 -8.44
N GLU A 226 -2.45 -3.82 -8.04
CA GLU A 226 -1.62 -2.85 -8.80
C GLU A 226 -1.39 -3.33 -10.23
N ASP A 227 -0.87 -4.56 -10.38
CA ASP A 227 -0.53 -5.13 -11.68
C ASP A 227 -1.78 -5.28 -12.55
N LYS A 228 -2.93 -5.61 -11.94
CA LYS A 228 -4.23 -5.64 -12.62
C LYS A 228 -4.63 -4.26 -13.17
N ILE A 229 -4.56 -3.19 -12.37
CA ILE A 229 -4.90 -1.83 -12.81
C ILE A 229 -3.95 -1.35 -13.92
N ARG A 230 -2.67 -1.72 -13.84
CA ARG A 230 -1.67 -1.39 -14.88
C ARG A 230 -1.96 -2.10 -16.19
N LEU A 231 -2.23 -3.40 -16.15
CA LEU A 231 -2.28 -4.25 -17.35
C LEU A 231 -3.66 -4.32 -18.00
N ASP A 232 -4.74 -4.23 -17.21
CA ASP A 232 -6.11 -4.38 -17.69
C ASP A 232 -6.83 -3.02 -17.74
N PRO A 233 -7.13 -2.48 -18.95
CA PRO A 233 -7.94 -1.27 -19.09
C PRO A 233 -9.30 -1.37 -18.39
N MET A 234 -9.88 -2.57 -18.25
CA MET A 234 -11.17 -2.76 -17.59
C MET A 234 -11.09 -2.65 -16.07
N ALA A 235 -9.89 -2.78 -15.49
CA ALA A 235 -9.66 -2.49 -14.08
C ALA A 235 -9.51 -0.98 -13.80
N ARG A 236 -9.38 -0.15 -14.85
CA ARG A 236 -9.31 1.31 -14.75
C ARG A 236 -10.72 1.88 -14.78
N VAL A 237 -11.42 1.74 -13.65
CA VAL A 237 -12.85 2.03 -13.52
C VAL A 237 -13.22 3.51 -13.63
N THR A 238 -12.24 4.41 -13.71
CA THR A 238 -12.47 5.85 -13.88
C THR A 238 -11.76 6.39 -15.12
N ASP A 239 -12.31 7.45 -15.71
CA ASP A 239 -11.72 8.14 -16.85
C ASP A 239 -10.31 8.65 -16.54
N LEU A 240 -10.08 9.06 -15.29
CA LEU A 240 -8.78 9.54 -14.83
C LEU A 240 -7.74 8.41 -14.82
N LEU A 241 -8.10 7.21 -14.33
CA LEU A 241 -7.24 6.04 -14.39
C LEU A 241 -6.92 5.64 -15.83
N ASN A 242 -7.92 5.66 -16.71
CA ASN A 242 -7.74 5.37 -18.12
C ASN A 242 -6.79 6.34 -18.79
N ARG A 243 -6.90 7.64 -18.51
CA ARG A 243 -5.96 8.63 -19.06
C ARG A 243 -4.55 8.42 -18.50
N VAL A 244 -4.39 8.29 -17.18
CA VAL A 244 -3.06 8.18 -16.53
C VAL A 244 -2.32 6.92 -16.99
N PHE A 245 -2.92 5.74 -16.88
CA PHE A 245 -2.26 4.49 -17.26
C PHE A 245 -2.35 4.17 -18.76
N GLY A 246 -3.28 4.80 -19.49
CA GLY A 246 -3.37 4.69 -20.95
C GLY A 246 -2.22 5.42 -21.65
N SER A 247 -1.70 6.50 -21.06
CA SER A 247 -0.56 7.23 -21.61
C SER A 247 0.76 6.44 -21.60
N LEU A 248 0.85 5.36 -20.80
CA LEU A 248 2.02 4.47 -20.73
C LEU A 248 2.05 3.38 -21.81
N ASN A 249 0.94 3.13 -22.51
CA ASN A 249 0.79 2.05 -23.49
C ASN A 249 0.99 2.53 -24.95
N ASN A 250 1.47 3.77 -25.15
CA ASN A 250 1.74 4.39 -26.45
C ASN A 250 3.24 4.49 -26.74
#